data_AF-A0A944GMH4-F1
#
_entry.id   AF-A0A944GMH4-F1
#
_cell.length_a   1.000
_cell.length_b   1.000
_cell.length_c   1.000
_cell.angle_alpha   90.00
_cell.angle_beta   90.00
_cell.angle_gamma   90.00
#
_symmetry.space_group_name_H-M   'P 1'
#
loop_
_entity.id
_entity.type
_entity.pdbx_description
1 polymer ?
#
loop_
_entity_poly.entity_id
_entity_poly.type
_entity_poly.pdbx_seq_one_letter_code
_entity_poly.pdbx_strand_id
1 'polypeptide(L)'
;MNVSKNPNFKNHKRNNDFRELLTENYKLLAVIALTLNKHFPKEFYRKRIIEWFDKLVETAGLLNSWDRDGVFDYEIDNLTGNARVPISLELCTEIAKFHLLKSTAPKARIFAENKQLLEVLARNVQAALLQTHYDFGFGEGRMKRLTDALKTEWYLDPVGELSNLGVDASFELSDSDANKFFEHDKIRASLPEIKDFHRDIEAIRAYHKDIYTQ
;
A
#
# COMPACT_ATOMS: atom_id res chain seq x y z
N MET A 1 11.55 -16.96 38.02
CA MET A 1 11.47 -17.46 36.62
C MET A 1 11.23 -16.25 35.73
N ASN A 2 12.19 -15.89 34.86
CA ASN A 2 12.12 -14.65 34.08
C ASN A 2 11.29 -14.91 32.81
N VAL A 3 9.99 -14.64 32.89
CA VAL A 3 8.96 -14.97 31.87
C VAL A 3 9.26 -14.31 30.50
N SER A 4 10.09 -13.27 30.48
CA SER A 4 10.50 -12.50 29.28
C SER A 4 11.42 -13.23 28.29
N LYS A 5 11.94 -14.43 28.63
CA LYS A 5 12.87 -15.19 27.78
C LYS A 5 12.29 -16.43 27.11
N ASN A 6 10.99 -16.70 27.25
CA ASN A 6 10.37 -17.84 26.58
C ASN A 6 10.18 -17.52 25.07
N PRO A 7 10.81 -18.27 24.14
CA PRO A 7 10.70 -18.02 22.71
C PRO A 7 9.26 -18.06 22.19
N ASN A 8 8.38 -18.86 22.80
CA ASN A 8 6.96 -18.93 22.44
C ASN A 8 6.21 -17.63 22.76
N PHE A 9 6.56 -16.94 23.85
CA PHE A 9 6.01 -15.62 24.20
C PHE A 9 6.54 -14.50 23.30
N LYS A 10 7.80 -14.60 22.85
CA LYS A 10 8.40 -13.67 21.88
C LYS A 10 7.70 -13.77 20.53
N ASN A 11 7.42 -14.98 20.05
CA ASN A 11 6.70 -15.21 18.81
C ASN A 11 5.24 -14.74 18.91
N HIS A 12 4.56 -15.00 20.02
CA HIS A 12 3.20 -14.51 20.25
C HIS A 12 3.12 -12.97 20.27
N LYS A 13 4.04 -12.28 20.96
CA LYS A 13 4.05 -10.80 20.96
C LYS A 13 4.32 -10.24 19.56
N ARG A 14 5.31 -10.79 18.85
CA ARG A 14 5.63 -10.40 17.48
C ARG A 14 4.44 -10.60 16.53
N ASN A 15 3.73 -11.72 16.67
CA ASN A 15 2.55 -12.01 15.86
C ASN A 15 1.40 -11.06 16.17
N ASN A 16 1.19 -10.69 17.44
CA ASN A 16 0.21 -9.64 17.80
C ASN A 16 0.62 -8.26 17.29
N ASP A 17 1.90 -7.87 17.40
CA ASP A 17 2.40 -6.60 16.85
C ASP A 17 2.20 -6.55 15.34
N PHE A 18 2.48 -7.64 14.63
CA PHE A 18 2.29 -7.77 13.19
C PHE A 18 0.81 -7.74 12.78
N ARG A 19 -0.05 -8.45 13.51
CA ARG A 19 -1.51 -8.38 13.33
C ARG A 19 -2.05 -6.98 13.49
N GLU A 20 -1.66 -6.29 14.55
CA GLU A 20 -2.07 -4.90 14.77
C GLU A 20 -1.57 -3.97 13.66
N LEU A 21 -0.34 -4.17 13.16
CA LEU A 21 0.18 -3.42 12.03
C LEU A 21 -0.65 -3.64 10.76
N LEU A 22 -1.02 -4.88 10.46
CA LEU A 22 -1.86 -5.22 9.32
C LEU A 22 -3.29 -4.68 9.47
N THR A 23 -3.85 -4.70 10.67
CA THR A 23 -5.15 -4.06 10.95
C THR A 23 -5.10 -2.55 10.70
N GLU A 24 -4.05 -1.87 11.16
CA GLU A 24 -3.89 -0.44 10.88
C GLU A 24 -3.65 -0.16 9.39
N ASN A 25 -2.92 -1.04 8.70
CA ASN A 25 -2.80 -0.98 7.24
C ASN A 25 -4.15 -1.08 6.54
N TYR A 26 -4.99 -2.05 6.94
CA TYR A 26 -6.31 -2.22 6.36
C TYR A 26 -7.21 -1.01 6.64
N LYS A 27 -7.15 -0.43 7.85
CA LYS A 27 -7.85 0.82 8.17
C LYS A 27 -7.40 1.98 7.28
N LEU A 28 -6.10 2.11 6.99
CA LEU A 28 -5.60 3.12 6.05
C LEU A 28 -6.20 2.94 4.65
N LEU A 29 -6.23 1.69 4.15
CA LEU A 29 -6.88 1.39 2.86
C LEU A 29 -8.38 1.70 2.88
N ALA A 30 -9.05 1.41 4.00
CA ALA A 30 -10.46 1.71 4.19
C ALA A 30 -10.74 3.22 4.18
N VAL A 31 -9.90 4.01 4.84
CA VAL A 31 -9.94 5.48 4.78
C VAL A 31 -9.82 5.97 3.33
N ILE A 32 -8.90 5.42 2.54
CA ILE A 32 -8.75 5.78 1.12
C ILE A 32 -10.03 5.46 0.35
N ALA A 33 -10.58 4.25 0.50
CA ALA A 33 -11.82 3.84 -0.15
C ALA A 33 -13.03 4.72 0.24
N LEU A 34 -13.17 5.07 1.52
CA LEU A 34 -14.23 5.98 2.00
C LEU A 34 -14.06 7.39 1.43
N THR A 35 -12.83 7.89 1.36
CA THR A 35 -12.53 9.21 0.82
C THR A 35 -12.82 9.26 -0.68
N LEU A 36 -12.48 8.19 -1.41
CA LEU A 36 -12.84 8.02 -2.81
C LEU A 36 -14.35 8.01 -3.00
N ASN A 37 -15.10 7.25 -2.20
CA ASN A 37 -16.56 7.21 -2.25
C ASN A 37 -17.18 8.59 -1.97
N LYS A 38 -16.71 9.28 -0.94
CA LYS A 38 -17.24 10.57 -0.51
C LYS A 38 -17.01 11.68 -1.54
N HIS A 39 -15.81 11.75 -2.11
CA HIS A 39 -15.43 12.84 -3.02
C HIS A 39 -15.74 12.55 -4.49
N PHE A 40 -15.83 11.26 -4.86
CA PHE A 40 -16.07 10.80 -6.23
C PHE A 40 -17.16 9.71 -6.28
N PRO A 41 -18.37 9.94 -5.72
CA PRO A 41 -19.38 8.88 -5.53
C PRO A 41 -19.92 8.25 -6.81
N LYS A 42 -19.87 8.98 -7.93
CA LYS A 42 -20.27 8.45 -9.26
C LYS A 42 -19.25 7.46 -9.82
N GLU A 43 -17.98 7.64 -9.48
CA GLU A 43 -16.88 6.80 -9.94
C GLU A 43 -16.65 5.66 -8.94
N PHE A 44 -16.64 5.99 -7.64
CA PHE A 44 -16.39 5.07 -6.53
C PHE A 44 -17.67 4.74 -5.76
N TYR A 45 -18.68 4.23 -6.47
CA TYR A 45 -19.82 3.57 -5.84
C TYR A 45 -19.42 2.19 -5.30
N ARG A 46 -20.27 1.57 -4.47
CA ARG A 46 -20.00 0.29 -3.78
C ARG A 46 -19.26 -0.75 -4.64
N LYS A 47 -19.77 -1.07 -5.83
CA LYS A 47 -19.15 -2.10 -6.69
C LYS A 47 -17.74 -1.72 -7.13
N ARG A 48 -17.49 -0.44 -7.41
CA ARG A 48 -16.17 0.05 -7.79
C ARG A 48 -15.19 0.02 -6.62
N ILE A 49 -15.66 0.25 -5.39
CA ILE A 49 -14.82 0.12 -4.19
C ILE A 49 -14.38 -1.34 -4.02
N ILE A 50 -15.29 -2.31 -4.23
CA ILE A 50 -14.96 -3.74 -4.19
C ILE A 50 -13.90 -4.06 -5.25
N GLU A 51 -14.12 -3.64 -6.51
CA GLU A 51 -13.14 -3.81 -7.59
C GLU A 51 -11.78 -3.17 -7.28
N TRP A 52 -11.78 -2.01 -6.60
CA TRP A 52 -10.56 -1.34 -6.17
C TRP A 52 -9.79 -2.14 -5.12
N PHE A 53 -10.48 -2.78 -4.17
CA PHE A 53 -9.86 -3.71 -3.22
C PHE A 53 -9.36 -4.99 -3.91
N ASP A 54 -10.09 -5.55 -4.87
CA ASP A 54 -9.64 -6.71 -5.64
C ASP A 54 -8.33 -6.40 -6.38
N LYS A 55 -8.24 -5.21 -6.99
CA LYS A 55 -7.02 -4.72 -7.63
C LYS A 55 -5.87 -4.51 -6.66
N LEU A 56 -6.13 -4.13 -5.41
CA LEU A 56 -5.09 -4.02 -4.39
C LEU A 56 -4.44 -5.36 -4.06
N VAL A 57 -5.17 -6.46 -4.14
CA VAL A 57 -4.61 -7.80 -3.95
C VAL A 57 -3.63 -8.12 -5.08
N GLU A 58 -3.98 -7.81 -6.33
CA GLU A 58 -3.08 -7.95 -7.49
C GLU A 58 -1.83 -7.06 -7.32
N THR A 59 -2.04 -5.79 -6.95
CA THR A 59 -0.95 -4.83 -6.68
C THR A 59 -0.02 -5.33 -5.57
N ALA A 60 -0.56 -5.83 -4.46
CA ALA A 60 0.24 -6.39 -3.37
C ALA A 60 1.07 -7.60 -3.84
N GLY A 61 0.50 -8.47 -4.69
CA GLY A 61 1.23 -9.57 -5.32
C GLY A 61 2.40 -9.10 -6.17
N LEU A 62 2.20 -8.04 -6.96
CA LEU A 62 3.23 -7.42 -7.78
C LEU A 62 4.34 -6.80 -6.92
N LEU A 63 3.99 -6.04 -5.88
CA LEU A 63 4.96 -5.43 -4.97
C LEU A 63 5.81 -6.47 -4.25
N ASN A 64 5.20 -7.56 -3.77
CA ASN A 64 5.92 -8.68 -3.16
C ASN A 64 6.89 -9.33 -4.16
N SER A 65 6.50 -9.40 -5.44
CA SER A 65 7.40 -9.91 -6.49
C SER A 65 8.60 -9.00 -6.68
N TRP A 66 8.40 -7.67 -6.71
CA TRP A 66 9.48 -6.70 -6.83
C TRP A 66 10.40 -6.68 -5.62
N ASP A 67 9.86 -6.83 -4.41
CA ASP A 67 10.65 -6.91 -3.18
C ASP A 67 11.51 -8.18 -3.18
N ARG A 68 10.92 -9.34 -3.51
CA ARG A 68 11.64 -10.60 -3.67
C ARG A 68 12.75 -10.50 -4.72
N ASP A 69 12.50 -9.81 -5.81
CA ASP A 69 13.43 -9.67 -6.93
C ASP A 69 14.41 -8.49 -6.69
N GLY A 70 14.30 -7.80 -5.56
CA GLY A 70 15.19 -6.73 -5.11
C GLY A 70 15.04 -5.41 -5.86
N VAL A 71 13.96 -5.22 -6.63
CA VAL A 71 13.74 -4.05 -7.52
C VAL A 71 12.65 -3.10 -7.06
N PHE A 72 12.04 -3.38 -5.90
CA PHE A 72 10.93 -2.60 -5.34
C PHE A 72 11.14 -1.08 -5.39
N ASP A 73 12.23 -0.58 -4.83
CA ASP A 73 12.47 0.88 -4.77
C ASP A 73 12.59 1.49 -6.17
N TYR A 74 13.26 0.80 -7.08
CA TYR A 74 13.44 1.27 -8.46
C TYR A 74 12.10 1.34 -9.22
N GLU A 75 11.26 0.30 -9.11
CA GLU A 75 9.95 0.28 -9.78
C GLU A 75 8.98 1.33 -9.20
N ILE A 76 8.97 1.49 -7.88
CA ILE A 76 8.14 2.52 -7.23
C ILE A 76 8.59 3.92 -7.64
N ASP A 77 9.90 4.18 -7.67
CA ASP A 77 10.42 5.48 -8.10
C ASP A 77 10.14 5.74 -9.58
N ASN A 78 10.25 4.72 -10.43
CA ASN A 78 9.90 4.81 -11.85
C ASN A 78 8.41 5.11 -12.03
N LEU A 79 7.52 4.37 -11.37
CA LEU A 79 6.08 4.62 -11.41
C LEU A 79 5.72 6.00 -10.90
N THR A 80 6.34 6.43 -9.80
CA THR A 80 6.10 7.75 -9.21
C THR A 80 6.59 8.87 -10.14
N GLY A 81 7.78 8.72 -10.73
CA GLY A 81 8.32 9.66 -11.71
C GLY A 81 7.47 9.77 -12.97
N ASN A 82 6.88 8.66 -13.42
CA ASN A 82 6.04 8.61 -14.62
C ASN A 82 4.60 9.09 -14.38
N ALA A 83 4.09 9.03 -13.15
CA ALA A 83 2.67 9.29 -12.86
C ALA A 83 2.26 10.74 -13.11
N ARG A 84 3.21 11.70 -13.13
CA ARG A 84 2.95 13.15 -13.27
C ARG A 84 1.88 13.66 -12.28
N VAL A 85 1.77 13.01 -11.12
CA VAL A 85 0.86 13.37 -10.03
C VAL A 85 1.64 13.38 -8.71
N PRO A 86 1.23 14.18 -7.71
CA PRO A 86 2.01 14.36 -6.49
C PRO A 86 1.81 13.18 -5.52
N ILE A 87 2.40 12.01 -5.81
CA ILE A 87 2.33 10.80 -4.95
C ILE A 87 3.74 10.46 -4.43
N SER A 88 4.33 11.37 -3.64
CA SER A 88 5.64 11.14 -3.02
C SER A 88 5.54 10.27 -1.77
N LEU A 89 6.65 9.61 -1.40
CA LEU A 89 6.74 8.89 -0.13
C LEU A 89 6.52 9.82 1.08
N GLU A 90 7.02 11.05 1.00
CA GLU A 90 6.83 12.07 2.05
C GLU A 90 5.35 12.36 2.29
N LEU A 91 4.58 12.61 1.22
CA LEU A 91 3.14 12.81 1.31
C LEU A 91 2.43 11.59 1.90
N CYS A 92 2.78 10.39 1.46
CA CYS A 92 2.18 9.16 1.96
C CYS A 92 2.52 8.92 3.44
N THR A 93 3.71 9.34 3.87
CA THR A 93 4.15 9.32 5.27
C THR A 93 3.32 10.28 6.12
N GLU A 94 3.06 11.49 5.63
CA GLU A 94 2.17 12.45 6.31
C GLU A 94 0.76 11.89 6.50
N ILE A 95 0.18 11.32 5.45
CA ILE A 95 -1.15 10.69 5.48
C ILE A 95 -1.18 9.54 6.48
N ALA A 96 -0.26 8.58 6.36
CA ALA A 96 -0.21 7.42 7.24
C ALA A 96 -0.06 7.84 8.72
N LYS A 97 0.83 8.81 8.99
CA LYS A 97 1.06 9.33 10.34
C LYS A 97 -0.17 10.05 10.90
N PHE A 98 -0.84 10.87 10.09
CA PHE A 98 -2.06 11.58 10.50
C PHE A 98 -3.13 10.59 11.00
N HIS A 99 -3.41 9.54 10.23
CA HIS A 99 -4.42 8.55 10.60
C HIS A 99 -4.00 7.66 11.76
N LEU A 100 -2.74 7.24 11.84
CA LEU A 100 -2.25 6.47 13.00
C LEU A 100 -2.35 7.26 14.30
N LEU A 101 -2.02 8.56 14.29
CA LEU A 101 -2.14 9.41 15.48
C LEU A 101 -3.59 9.66 15.92
N LYS A 102 -4.55 9.42 15.02
CA LYS A 102 -6.00 9.51 15.29
C LYS A 102 -6.64 8.15 15.60
N SER A 103 -5.94 7.05 15.33
CA SER A 103 -6.43 5.71 15.59
C SER A 103 -6.53 5.45 17.10
N THR A 104 -7.58 4.75 17.51
CA THR A 104 -7.80 4.33 18.89
C THR A 104 -7.05 3.03 19.24
N ALA A 105 -6.32 2.44 18.29
CA ALA A 105 -5.63 1.18 18.51
C ALA A 105 -4.42 1.35 19.46
N PRO A 106 -4.18 0.37 20.37
CA PRO A 106 -3.16 0.49 21.42
C PRO A 106 -1.74 0.80 20.93
N LYS A 107 -1.35 0.27 19.75
CA LYS A 107 -0.01 0.45 19.19
C LYS A 107 0.09 1.45 18.05
N ALA A 108 -1.00 2.11 17.65
CA ALA A 108 -0.98 3.02 16.51
C ALA A 108 0.05 4.15 16.69
N ARG A 109 0.17 4.69 17.91
CA ARG A 109 1.20 5.69 18.25
C ARG A 109 2.63 5.14 18.13
N ILE A 110 2.85 3.90 18.54
CA ILE A 110 4.16 3.23 18.41
C ILE A 110 4.53 3.07 16.94
N PHE A 111 3.57 2.70 16.10
CA PHE A 111 3.78 2.59 14.65
C PHE A 111 4.06 3.97 14.03
N ALA A 112 3.38 5.02 14.47
CA ALA A 112 3.60 6.39 13.99
C ALA A 112 4.98 6.99 14.39
N GLU A 113 5.56 6.53 15.49
CA GLU A 113 6.87 7.00 15.99
C GLU A 113 8.03 6.14 15.44
N ASN A 114 7.76 4.90 15.03
CA ASN A 114 8.76 4.02 14.42
C ASN A 114 8.89 4.29 12.91
N LYS A 115 10.03 4.88 12.51
CA LYS A 115 10.30 5.25 11.11
C LYS A 115 10.13 4.09 10.11
N GLN A 116 10.61 2.90 10.45
CA GLN A 116 10.56 1.74 9.54
C GLN A 116 9.12 1.24 9.37
N LEU A 117 8.36 1.13 10.46
CA LEU A 117 6.97 0.68 10.40
C LEU A 117 6.06 1.71 9.72
N LEU A 118 6.29 2.99 9.99
CA LEU A 118 5.60 4.08 9.32
C LEU A 118 5.88 4.08 7.82
N GLU A 119 7.13 3.84 7.41
CA GLU A 119 7.50 3.77 6.00
C GLU A 119 6.79 2.61 5.28
N VAL A 120 6.69 1.43 5.88
CA VAL A 120 5.94 0.30 5.31
C VAL A 120 4.47 0.69 5.07
N LEU A 121 3.83 1.31 6.07
CA LEU A 121 2.44 1.78 5.94
C LEU A 121 2.31 2.89 4.87
N ALA A 122 3.28 3.80 4.82
CA ALA A 122 3.32 4.86 3.81
C ALA A 122 3.50 4.30 2.40
N ARG A 123 4.33 3.27 2.20
CA ARG A 123 4.49 2.59 0.91
C ARG A 123 3.21 1.89 0.47
N ASN A 124 2.44 1.31 1.40
CA ASN A 124 1.13 0.74 1.09
C ASN A 124 0.10 1.81 0.68
N VAL A 125 0.11 2.98 1.35
CA VAL A 125 -0.67 4.15 0.91
C VAL A 125 -0.22 4.59 -0.49
N GLN A 126 1.09 4.68 -0.72
CA GLN A 126 1.67 5.08 -2.01
C GLN A 126 1.21 4.15 -3.14
N ALA A 127 1.29 2.84 -2.92
CA ALA A 127 0.83 1.83 -3.85
C ALA A 127 -0.66 1.96 -4.17
N ALA A 128 -1.50 2.16 -3.14
CA ALA A 128 -2.93 2.34 -3.32
C ALA A 128 -3.27 3.59 -4.15
N LEU A 129 -2.53 4.69 -3.92
CA LEU A 129 -2.69 5.92 -4.69
C LEU A 129 -2.19 5.77 -6.14
N LEU A 130 -1.05 5.09 -6.35
CA LEU A 130 -0.53 4.79 -7.69
C LEU A 130 -1.49 3.89 -8.47
N GLN A 131 -2.02 2.83 -7.86
CA GLN A 131 -3.07 1.99 -8.46
C GLN A 131 -4.29 2.83 -8.84
N THR A 132 -4.75 3.71 -7.95
CA THR A 132 -5.88 4.59 -8.22
C THR A 132 -5.62 5.49 -9.43
N HIS A 133 -4.39 6.01 -9.55
CA HIS A 133 -3.98 6.79 -10.71
C HIS A 133 -3.99 5.96 -12.00
N TYR A 134 -3.29 4.82 -12.03
CA TYR A 134 -3.07 4.04 -13.25
C TYR A 134 -4.31 3.24 -13.69
N ASP A 135 -5.01 2.59 -12.76
CA ASP A 135 -6.10 1.67 -13.10
C ASP A 135 -7.47 2.36 -13.16
N PHE A 136 -7.62 3.49 -12.46
CA PHE A 136 -8.88 4.25 -12.38
C PHE A 136 -8.77 5.63 -13.05
N GLY A 137 -7.62 5.96 -13.64
CA GLY A 137 -7.41 7.14 -14.49
C GLY A 137 -7.41 8.46 -13.73
N PHE A 138 -7.09 8.47 -12.44
CA PHE A 138 -7.09 9.70 -11.64
C PHE A 138 -5.95 10.63 -12.05
N GLY A 139 -6.24 11.64 -12.86
CA GLY A 139 -5.30 12.71 -13.19
C GLY A 139 -4.98 13.65 -12.02
N GLU A 140 -4.03 14.56 -12.25
CA GLU A 140 -3.44 15.45 -11.23
C GLU A 140 -4.46 16.16 -10.33
N GLY A 141 -5.48 16.82 -10.90
CA GLY A 141 -6.47 17.55 -10.12
C GLY A 141 -7.30 16.66 -9.19
N ARG A 142 -7.68 15.46 -9.64
CA ARG A 142 -8.41 14.49 -8.82
C ARG A 142 -7.51 13.88 -7.74
N MET A 143 -6.26 13.55 -8.09
CA MET A 143 -5.29 13.06 -7.12
C MET A 143 -4.99 14.08 -6.04
N LYS A 144 -4.78 15.34 -6.40
CA LYS A 144 -4.55 16.43 -5.43
C LYS A 144 -5.72 16.55 -4.45
N ARG A 145 -6.96 16.59 -4.97
CA ARG A 145 -8.18 16.64 -4.14
C ARG A 145 -8.27 15.43 -3.19
N LEU A 146 -7.99 14.22 -3.69
CA LEU A 146 -7.96 13.01 -2.87
C LEU A 146 -6.93 13.11 -1.75
N THR A 147 -5.68 13.48 -2.08
CA THR A 147 -4.60 13.58 -1.09
C THR A 147 -4.81 14.70 -0.08
N ASP A 148 -5.43 15.82 -0.49
CA ASP A 148 -5.78 16.91 0.42
C ASP A 148 -6.89 16.49 1.40
N ALA A 149 -7.87 15.72 0.93
CA ALA A 149 -8.89 15.12 1.79
C ALA A 149 -8.27 14.12 2.79
N LEU A 150 -7.37 13.25 2.35
CA LEU A 150 -6.69 12.28 3.23
C LEU A 150 -5.85 12.93 4.34
N LYS A 151 -5.34 14.15 4.14
CA LYS A 151 -4.58 14.87 5.19
C LYS A 151 -5.47 15.53 6.25
N THR A 152 -6.78 15.64 6.01
CA THR A 152 -7.66 16.49 6.83
C THR A 152 -8.88 15.75 7.35
N GLU A 153 -9.38 14.79 6.60
CA GLU A 153 -10.56 14.02 6.94
C GLU A 153 -10.19 12.80 7.78
N TRP A 154 -10.98 12.53 8.82
CA TRP A 154 -10.79 11.40 9.70
C TRP A 154 -12.09 10.64 9.86
N TYR A 155 -11.98 9.32 9.93
CA TYR A 155 -13.07 8.37 10.13
C TYR A 155 -12.84 7.64 11.46
N LEU A 156 -13.83 7.65 12.35
CA LEU A 156 -13.71 7.06 13.69
C LEU A 156 -13.60 5.54 13.60
N ASP A 157 -14.42 4.93 12.74
CA ASP A 157 -14.40 3.49 12.45
C ASP A 157 -14.46 3.26 10.93
N PRO A 158 -13.33 3.37 10.22
CA PRO A 158 -13.29 3.25 8.77
C PRO A 158 -13.82 1.89 8.27
N VAL A 159 -13.61 0.83 9.05
CA VAL A 159 -14.00 -0.54 8.67
C VAL A 159 -15.50 -0.73 8.85
N GLY A 160 -16.07 -0.26 9.96
CA GLY A 160 -17.52 -0.23 10.17
C GLY A 160 -18.23 0.65 9.15
N GLU A 161 -17.66 1.81 8.81
CA GLU A 161 -18.21 2.70 7.78
C GLU A 161 -18.20 2.06 6.37
N LEU A 162 -17.14 1.33 6.00
CA LEU A 162 -17.13 0.53 4.76
C LEU A 162 -18.19 -0.58 4.77
N SER A 163 -18.36 -1.25 5.92
CA SER A 163 -19.39 -2.28 6.09
C SER A 163 -20.79 -1.72 5.88
N ASN A 164 -21.05 -0.48 6.33
CA ASN A 164 -22.32 0.23 6.09
C ASN A 164 -22.54 0.57 4.61
N LEU A 165 -21.48 0.70 3.81
CA LEU A 165 -21.57 0.80 2.34
C LEU A 165 -21.81 -0.56 1.68
N GLY A 166 -21.94 -1.64 2.46
CA GLY A 166 -22.10 -3.02 2.00
C GLY A 166 -20.83 -3.60 1.39
N VAL A 167 -19.66 -3.03 1.65
CA VAL A 167 -18.36 -3.62 1.30
C VAL A 167 -18.00 -4.56 2.44
N ASP A 168 -17.78 -5.84 2.13
CA ASP A 168 -17.34 -6.79 3.15
C ASP A 168 -15.95 -6.37 3.62
N ALA A 169 -15.89 -5.87 4.85
CA ALA A 169 -14.68 -5.33 5.45
C ALA A 169 -14.20 -6.19 6.62
N SER A 170 -14.70 -7.42 6.76
CA SER A 170 -14.20 -8.35 7.77
C SER A 170 -12.78 -8.79 7.43
N PHE A 171 -11.80 -8.04 7.90
CA PHE A 171 -10.40 -8.43 7.84
C PHE A 171 -10.07 -9.26 9.09
N GLU A 172 -10.22 -10.59 8.99
CA GLU A 172 -9.76 -11.52 10.03
C GLU A 172 -8.45 -12.18 9.58
N LEU A 173 -7.34 -11.78 10.21
CA LEU A 173 -6.06 -12.48 10.07
C LEU A 173 -6.03 -13.72 10.94
N SER A 174 -6.15 -14.90 10.32
CA SER A 174 -5.90 -16.14 11.03
C SER A 174 -4.44 -16.23 11.48
N ASP A 175 -4.16 -16.98 12.55
CA ASP A 175 -2.77 -17.26 12.97
C ASP A 175 -1.97 -17.96 11.86
N SER A 176 -2.66 -18.67 10.95
CA SER A 176 -2.04 -19.37 9.82
C SER A 176 -1.53 -18.39 8.75
N ASP A 177 -2.23 -17.29 8.53
CA ASP A 177 -1.87 -16.31 7.51
C ASP A 177 -0.61 -15.54 7.93
N ALA A 178 -0.51 -15.18 9.22
CA ALA A 178 0.68 -14.53 9.78
C ALA A 178 1.96 -15.40 9.63
N ASN A 179 1.84 -16.73 9.68
CA ASN A 179 2.99 -17.63 9.55
C ASN A 179 3.49 -17.77 8.11
N LYS A 180 2.60 -17.71 7.10
CA LYS A 180 2.97 -17.73 5.67
C LYS A 180 3.83 -16.52 5.27
N PHE A 181 3.62 -15.36 5.90
CA PHE A 181 4.41 -14.15 5.65
C PHE A 181 5.88 -14.25 6.08
N PHE A 182 6.24 -15.22 6.93
CA PHE A 182 7.62 -15.41 7.39
C PHE A 182 8.38 -16.51 6.63
N GLU A 183 7.75 -17.17 5.64
CA GLU A 183 8.46 -18.10 4.76
C GLU A 183 9.27 -17.32 3.72
N HIS A 184 10.59 -17.36 3.88
CA HIS A 184 11.52 -16.72 2.95
C HIS A 184 11.61 -17.53 1.65
N ASP A 185 10.91 -17.09 0.62
CA ASP A 185 11.18 -17.55 -0.74
C ASP A 185 12.54 -17.04 -1.22
N LYS A 186 13.30 -17.92 -1.89
CA LYS A 186 14.62 -17.60 -2.44
C LYS A 186 14.48 -16.55 -3.55
N ILE A 187 15.28 -15.49 -3.46
CA ILE A 187 15.47 -14.44 -4.48
C ILE A 187 15.76 -15.11 -5.84
N ARG A 188 14.97 -14.79 -6.87
CA ARG A 188 15.08 -15.43 -8.21
C ARG A 188 15.98 -14.68 -9.20
N ALA A 189 16.24 -13.38 -8.99
CA ALA A 189 17.15 -12.58 -9.83
C ALA A 189 17.74 -11.41 -9.02
N SER A 190 18.91 -10.91 -9.42
CA SER A 190 19.59 -9.80 -8.75
C SER A 190 19.23 -8.43 -9.37
N LEU A 191 19.18 -7.37 -8.56
CA LEU A 191 18.88 -5.99 -9.00
C LEU A 191 19.66 -5.54 -10.26
N PRO A 192 20.98 -5.84 -10.42
CA PRO A 192 21.71 -5.50 -11.65
C PRO A 192 21.13 -6.16 -12.90
N GLU A 193 20.75 -7.44 -12.83
CA GLU A 193 20.19 -8.19 -13.97
C GLU A 193 18.87 -7.59 -14.44
N ILE A 194 18.04 -7.09 -13.53
CA ILE A 194 16.74 -6.48 -13.88
C ILE A 194 16.93 -5.06 -14.45
N LYS A 195 17.88 -4.29 -13.92
CA LYS A 195 18.23 -2.97 -14.48
C LYS A 195 18.76 -3.07 -15.91
N ASP A 196 19.60 -4.07 -16.19
CA ASP A 196 20.12 -4.29 -17.54
C ASP A 196 19.00 -4.76 -18.48
N PHE A 197 18.10 -5.64 -18.04
CA PHE A 197 16.92 -6.04 -18.82
C PHE A 197 16.00 -4.86 -19.17
N HIS A 198 15.76 -3.93 -18.25
CA HIS A 198 14.96 -2.73 -18.53
C HIS A 198 15.64 -1.77 -19.50
N ARG A 199 16.97 -1.56 -19.39
CA ARG A 199 17.71 -0.79 -20.40
C ARG A 199 17.62 -1.43 -21.78
N ASP A 200 17.73 -2.75 -21.86
CA ASP A 200 17.65 -3.48 -23.12
C ASP A 200 16.24 -3.34 -23.75
N ILE A 201 15.18 -3.43 -22.93
CA ILE A 201 13.80 -3.18 -23.40
C ILE A 201 13.61 -1.73 -23.88
N GLU A 202 14.13 -0.74 -23.15
CA GLU A 202 14.04 0.66 -23.55
C GLU A 202 14.81 0.94 -24.84
N ALA A 203 15.99 0.35 -25.00
CA ALA A 203 16.78 0.43 -26.23
C ALA A 203 16.02 -0.20 -27.42
N ILE A 204 15.39 -1.36 -27.22
CA ILE A 204 14.54 -2.01 -28.24
C ILE A 204 13.33 -1.13 -28.59
N ARG A 205 12.66 -0.54 -27.60
CA ARG A 205 11.51 0.37 -27.83
C ARG A 205 11.93 1.63 -28.59
N ALA A 206 13.09 2.21 -28.25
CA ALA A 206 13.64 3.37 -28.94
C ALA A 206 13.98 3.04 -30.40
N TYR A 207 14.64 1.91 -30.64
CA TYR A 207 14.96 1.42 -31.98
C TYR A 207 13.71 1.16 -32.82
N HIS A 208 12.69 0.52 -32.23
CA HIS A 208 11.42 0.28 -32.90
C HIS A 208 10.74 1.60 -33.27
N LYS A 209 10.75 2.59 -32.38
CA LYS A 209 10.18 3.91 -32.67
C LYS A 209 10.90 4.61 -33.83
N ASP A 210 12.21 4.47 -33.93
CA ASP A 210 13.01 5.06 -35.00
C ASP A 210 12.71 4.44 -36.38
N ILE A 211 12.44 3.13 -36.43
CA ILE A 211 12.07 2.41 -37.67
C ILE A 211 10.70 2.85 -38.19
N TYR A 212 9.72 3.10 -37.32
CA TYR A 212 8.34 3.44 -37.73
C TYR A 212 8.10 4.96 -37.87
N THR A 213 9.14 5.79 -37.74
CA THR A 213 9.05 7.25 -37.96
C THR A 213 9.81 7.71 -39.22
N GLN A 214 10.34 6.77 -40.01
CA GLN A 214 10.81 6.98 -41.40
C GLN A 214 9.72 6.62 -42.40
#